data_AF-A0A550D1M9-F1
#
_entry.id   AF-A0A550D1M9-F1
#
_cell.length_a   1.000
_cell.length_b   1.000
_cell.length_c   1.000
_cell.angle_alpha   90.00
_cell.angle_beta   90.00
_cell.angle_gamma   90.00
#
_symmetry.space_group_name_H-M   'P 1'
#
loop_
_entity.id
_entity.type
_entity.pdbx_description
1 polymer ?
#
loop_
_entity_poly.entity_id
_entity_poly.type
_entity_poly.pdbx_seq_one_letter_code
_entity_poly.pdbx_strand_id
1 'polypeptide(L)'
;MRVLFIIILILISLTPLPYFSQTMSYQRSLSYSPSYLLLNNWKDESIWITTGIPIPNPQLNGFIPYPFSIRNLYIGKHGILNFTLSASNLSVSSAYLTLNNSVVIESMQGNLSIIEPPYSPYLLILFSINSTFQIKLTSNTSIISINKTSLLINASLPIYVLSNITHLVKKSEIDFVIPKGKTFIEISVNAKPNENVSQLLSINFDRVKEWLNKSKIPNGLPKVLLNEYYLSLLLLKDDQNPYLGTFAASPSPIYLYSWVRDSAFSAIAL
;
A
#
# COMPACT_ATOMS: atom_id res chain seq x y z
N MET A 1 17.99 26.68 49.00
CA MET A 1 17.30 25.61 48.23
C MET A 1 15.88 25.96 47.80
N ARG A 2 14.99 26.46 48.68
CA ARG A 2 13.58 26.77 48.31
C ARG A 2 13.41 27.86 47.24
N VAL A 3 14.24 28.91 47.25
CA VAL A 3 14.17 30.01 46.27
C VAL A 3 14.60 29.56 44.87
N LEU A 4 15.63 28.72 44.78
CA LEU A 4 16.10 28.15 43.51
C LEU A 4 15.02 27.26 42.86
N PHE A 5 14.27 26.52 43.67
CA PHE A 5 13.18 25.66 43.20
C PHE A 5 12.02 26.47 42.61
N ILE A 6 11.68 27.61 43.24
CA ILE A 6 10.65 28.53 42.74
C ILE A 6 11.06 29.19 41.44
N ILE A 7 12.33 29.60 41.31
CA ILE A 7 12.87 30.21 40.09
C ILE A 7 12.85 29.20 38.92
N ILE A 8 13.20 27.94 39.18
CA ILE A 8 13.14 26.86 38.17
C ILE A 8 11.68 26.60 37.74
N LEU A 9 10.73 26.59 38.67
CA LEU A 9 9.30 26.43 38.37
C LEU A 9 8.74 27.58 37.52
N ILE A 10 9.15 28.82 37.81
CA ILE A 10 8.77 30.00 37.04
C ILE A 10 9.39 29.94 35.63
N LEU A 11 10.66 29.54 35.51
CA LEU A 11 11.34 29.38 34.22
C LEU A 11 10.69 28.28 33.35
N ILE A 12 10.25 27.16 33.94
CA ILE A 12 9.51 26.10 33.22
C ILE A 12 8.11 26.58 32.79
N SER A 13 7.47 27.44 33.58
CA SER A 13 6.17 28.02 33.21
C SER A 13 6.24 29.12 32.13
N LEU A 14 7.43 29.71 31.93
CA LEU A 14 7.69 30.78 30.95
C LEU A 14 8.30 30.27 29.64
N THR A 15 8.76 29.01 29.58
CA THR A 15 9.10 28.40 28.30
C THR A 15 7.81 28.13 27.53
N PRO A 16 7.60 28.73 26.34
CA PRO A 16 6.48 28.35 25.51
C PRO A 16 6.63 26.86 25.20
N LEU A 17 5.69 26.05 25.67
CA LEU A 17 5.56 24.67 25.22
C LEU A 17 5.56 24.71 23.69
N PRO A 18 6.37 23.89 23.00
CA PRO A 18 6.35 23.82 21.56
C PRO A 18 4.99 23.24 21.16
N TYR A 19 4.03 24.11 20.88
CA TYR A 19 2.82 23.73 20.18
C TYR A 19 3.24 23.31 18.77
N PHE A 20 3.39 22.01 18.56
CA PHE A 20 3.41 21.42 17.23
C PHE A 20 2.01 21.56 16.62
N SER A 21 1.64 22.78 16.25
CA SER A 21 0.51 23.05 15.37
C SER A 21 0.98 22.86 13.94
N GLN A 22 1.19 21.61 13.52
CA GLN A 22 1.02 21.29 12.10
C GLN A 22 -0.47 21.18 11.84
N THR A 23 -1.13 22.33 11.71
CA THR A 23 -2.42 22.39 11.03
C THR A 23 -2.14 22.10 9.56
N MET A 24 -2.15 20.81 9.21
CA MET A 24 -2.26 20.43 7.81
C MET A 24 -3.54 21.06 7.29
N SER A 25 -3.41 22.09 6.44
CA SER A 25 -4.55 22.72 5.80
C SER A 25 -5.33 21.64 5.05
N TYR A 26 -6.57 21.40 5.44
CA TYR A 26 -7.43 20.44 4.78
C TYR A 26 -7.62 20.86 3.32
N GLN A 27 -6.98 20.14 2.41
CA GLN A 27 -7.15 20.33 0.97
C GLN A 27 -8.34 19.50 0.52
N ARG A 28 -9.46 20.16 0.25
CA ARG A 28 -10.71 19.51 -0.22
C ARG A 28 -10.49 18.65 -1.48
N SER A 29 -9.52 18.98 -2.34
CA SER A 29 -9.18 18.17 -3.51
C SER A 29 -8.67 16.76 -3.15
N LEU A 30 -7.99 16.60 -1.99
CA LEU A 30 -7.50 15.31 -1.52
C LEU A 30 -8.60 14.45 -0.88
N SER A 31 -9.76 15.03 -0.54
CA SER A 31 -10.86 14.31 0.11
C SER A 31 -11.51 13.22 -0.74
N TYR A 32 -11.24 13.22 -2.04
CA TYR A 32 -11.71 12.20 -2.99
C TYR A 32 -10.73 11.04 -3.17
N SER A 33 -9.56 11.07 -2.52
CA SER A 33 -8.57 10.00 -2.58
C SER A 33 -8.53 9.23 -1.25
N PRO A 34 -8.46 7.89 -1.28
CA PRO A 34 -8.37 7.09 -0.08
C PRO A 34 -6.98 7.19 0.54
N SER A 35 -6.91 7.28 1.88
CA SER A 35 -5.64 7.19 2.63
C SER A 35 -5.10 5.76 2.72
N TYR A 36 -5.98 4.77 2.57
CA TYR A 36 -5.66 3.36 2.71
C TYR A 36 -6.41 2.53 1.67
N LEU A 37 -5.74 1.52 1.13
CA LEU A 37 -6.33 0.51 0.24
C LEU A 37 -5.76 -0.87 0.59
N LEU A 38 -6.52 -1.90 0.27
CA LEU A 38 -6.05 -3.29 0.22
C LEU A 38 -5.90 -3.69 -1.25
N LEU A 39 -4.96 -4.60 -1.51
CA LEU A 39 -4.91 -5.41 -2.72
C LEU A 39 -4.67 -6.85 -2.29
N ASN A 40 -5.21 -7.81 -3.03
CA ASN A 40 -4.93 -9.20 -2.76
C ASN A 40 -4.85 -10.02 -4.06
N ASN A 41 -4.11 -11.11 -4.06
CA ASN A 41 -3.92 -11.97 -5.23
C ASN A 41 -5.12 -12.93 -5.47
N TRP A 42 -6.22 -12.76 -4.76
CA TRP A 42 -7.44 -13.59 -4.82
C TRP A 42 -7.25 -15.07 -4.50
N LYS A 43 -6.12 -15.46 -3.90
CA LYS A 43 -5.80 -16.85 -3.53
C LYS A 43 -5.39 -16.99 -2.07
N ASP A 44 -4.35 -16.28 -1.65
CA ASP A 44 -3.74 -16.46 -0.33
C ASP A 44 -2.86 -15.27 0.13
N GLU A 45 -2.61 -14.29 -0.73
CA GLU A 45 -1.76 -13.14 -0.44
C GLU A 45 -2.57 -11.85 -0.42
N SER A 46 -2.31 -10.98 0.55
CA SER A 46 -2.90 -9.63 0.60
C SER A 46 -1.93 -8.61 1.18
N ILE A 47 -1.96 -7.39 0.67
CA ILE A 47 -1.16 -6.27 1.16
C ILE A 47 -2.03 -5.11 1.63
N TRP A 48 -1.48 -4.37 2.59
CA TRP A 48 -2.04 -3.12 3.05
C TRP A 48 -1.21 -1.94 2.56
N ILE A 49 -1.88 -1.00 1.90
CA ILE A 49 -1.26 0.16 1.25
C ILE A 49 -1.69 1.42 2.00
N THR A 50 -0.73 2.14 2.56
CA THR A 50 -0.93 3.53 2.98
C THR A 50 -0.56 4.42 1.80
N THR A 51 -1.50 5.23 1.30
CA THR A 51 -1.31 5.93 0.03
C THR A 51 -0.45 7.19 0.16
N GLY A 52 -0.27 7.71 1.38
CA GLY A 52 0.35 9.02 1.63
C GLY A 52 -0.65 10.19 1.61
N ILE A 53 -1.93 9.93 1.27
CA ILE A 53 -2.99 10.94 1.39
C ILE A 53 -3.30 11.19 2.87
N PRO A 54 -3.20 12.43 3.37
CA PRO A 54 -3.45 12.73 4.77
C PRO A 54 -4.93 12.56 5.13
N ILE A 55 -5.19 11.98 6.30
CA ILE A 55 -6.54 11.91 6.87
C ILE A 55 -6.87 13.27 7.47
N PRO A 56 -8.08 13.82 7.24
CA PRO A 56 -8.50 15.06 7.88
C PRO A 56 -8.53 14.90 9.41
N ASN A 57 -7.92 15.84 10.13
CA ASN A 57 -7.83 15.84 11.59
C ASN A 57 -7.33 14.49 12.17
N PRO A 58 -6.14 14.01 11.76
CA PRO A 58 -5.71 12.66 12.06
C PRO A 58 -5.55 12.46 13.58
N GLN A 59 -5.01 13.46 14.29
CA GLN A 59 -4.82 13.42 15.74
C GLN A 59 -6.13 13.33 16.53
N LEU A 60 -7.21 14.00 16.09
CA LEU A 60 -8.51 13.92 16.77
C LEU A 60 -9.15 12.54 16.65
N ASN A 61 -8.82 11.82 15.57
CA ASN A 61 -9.33 10.48 15.27
C ASN A 61 -8.33 9.37 15.65
N GLY A 62 -7.25 9.70 16.36
CA GLY A 62 -6.22 8.73 16.78
C GLY A 62 -5.35 8.18 15.63
N PHE A 63 -5.35 8.82 14.46
CA PHE A 63 -4.50 8.44 13.33
C PHE A 63 -3.17 9.20 13.34
N ILE A 64 -2.10 8.48 13.00
CA ILE A 64 -0.82 9.07 12.63
C ILE A 64 -0.82 9.25 11.11
N PRO A 65 -0.40 10.40 10.56
CA PRO A 65 -0.22 10.53 9.12
C PRO A 65 0.85 9.54 8.65
N TYR A 66 0.46 8.63 7.76
CA TYR A 66 1.40 7.66 7.17
C TYR A 66 1.91 8.17 5.83
N PRO A 67 3.23 8.13 5.57
CA PRO A 67 3.74 8.29 4.22
C PRO A 67 3.27 7.14 3.33
N PHE A 68 3.56 7.22 2.03
CA PHE A 68 3.34 6.07 1.15
C PHE A 68 4.10 4.84 1.67
N SER A 69 3.39 3.73 1.85
CA SER A 69 4.01 2.45 2.14
C SER A 69 3.15 1.25 1.79
N ILE A 70 3.81 0.14 1.47
CA ILE A 70 3.22 -1.19 1.39
C ILE A 70 3.69 -1.97 2.61
N ARG A 71 2.73 -2.49 3.36
CA ARG A 71 2.91 -3.16 4.65
C ARG A 71 2.06 -4.40 4.73
N ASN A 72 2.29 -5.18 5.78
CA ASN A 72 1.45 -6.29 6.19
C ASN A 72 1.16 -7.28 5.05
N LEU A 73 2.19 -7.70 4.29
CA LEU A 73 1.99 -8.79 3.33
C LEU A 73 1.60 -10.05 4.12
N TYR A 74 0.33 -10.37 4.07
CA TYR A 74 -0.26 -11.53 4.70
C TYR A 74 -0.24 -12.68 3.71
N ILE A 75 0.22 -13.85 4.14
CA ILE A 75 0.33 -15.06 3.33
C ILE A 75 -0.40 -16.19 4.03
N GLY A 76 -1.69 -16.34 3.78
CA GLY A 76 -2.56 -17.40 4.30
C GLY A 76 -2.16 -17.97 5.67
N LYS A 77 -1.84 -19.27 5.70
CA LYS A 77 -1.43 -19.99 6.92
C LYS A 77 -0.14 -19.49 7.60
N HIS A 78 0.67 -18.71 6.89
CA HIS A 78 1.96 -18.19 7.38
C HIS A 78 1.82 -16.84 8.10
N GLY A 79 0.66 -16.17 7.97
CA GLY A 79 0.40 -14.90 8.61
C GLY A 79 1.14 -13.73 7.95
N ILE A 80 1.38 -12.67 8.71
CA ILE A 80 2.00 -11.43 8.23
C ILE A 80 3.52 -11.60 8.15
N LEU A 81 4.08 -11.36 6.97
CA LEU A 81 5.52 -11.23 6.77
C LEU A 81 5.98 -9.81 7.10
N ASN A 82 7.01 -9.72 7.94
CA ASN A 82 7.58 -8.44 8.37
C ASN A 82 8.52 -7.86 7.29
N PHE A 83 7.92 -7.20 6.30
CA PHE A 83 8.63 -6.21 5.49
C PHE A 83 7.79 -4.96 5.30
N THR A 84 8.44 -3.85 4.98
CA THR A 84 7.79 -2.60 4.64
C THR A 84 8.55 -1.92 3.53
N LEU A 85 7.87 -1.65 2.42
CA LEU A 85 8.34 -0.76 1.36
C LEU A 85 7.75 0.62 1.62
N SER A 86 8.58 1.67 1.68
CA SER A 86 8.10 3.02 2.02
C SER A 86 8.86 4.12 1.29
N ALA A 87 8.17 5.23 1.03
CA ALA A 87 8.76 6.45 0.47
C ALA A 87 8.41 7.63 1.38
N SER A 88 9.37 8.11 2.18
CA SER A 88 9.13 9.19 3.15
C SER A 88 8.93 10.55 2.49
N ASN A 89 9.49 10.76 1.29
CA ASN A 89 9.54 12.07 0.62
C ASN A 89 8.69 12.11 -0.67
N LEU A 90 7.71 11.21 -0.79
CA LEU A 90 6.79 11.19 -1.92
C LEU A 90 5.64 12.18 -1.68
N SER A 91 5.52 13.19 -2.53
CA SER A 91 4.50 14.24 -2.39
C SER A 91 3.24 13.84 -3.14
N VAL A 92 2.38 13.07 -2.47
CA VAL A 92 1.19 12.45 -3.07
C VAL A 92 0.07 13.47 -3.29
N SER A 93 -0.47 13.51 -4.51
CA SER A 93 -1.56 14.39 -4.92
C SER A 93 -2.90 13.67 -5.09
N SER A 94 -2.88 12.38 -5.44
CA SER A 94 -4.10 11.56 -5.55
C SER A 94 -3.76 10.08 -5.41
N ALA A 95 -4.75 9.28 -5.05
CA ALA A 95 -4.68 7.83 -5.10
C ALA A 95 -6.05 7.26 -5.50
N TYR A 96 -6.07 6.13 -6.21
CA TYR A 96 -7.31 5.46 -6.62
C TYR A 96 -7.08 4.01 -7.07
N LEU A 97 -8.14 3.20 -6.99
CA LEU A 97 -8.21 1.87 -7.59
C LEU A 97 -8.62 1.98 -9.07
N THR A 98 -8.06 1.15 -9.94
CA THR A 98 -8.44 1.07 -11.36
C THR A 98 -9.26 -0.18 -11.67
N LEU A 99 -9.95 -0.18 -12.83
CA LEU A 99 -10.66 -1.36 -13.34
C LEU A 99 -9.75 -2.54 -13.72
N ASN A 100 -8.43 -2.35 -13.65
CA ASN A 100 -7.44 -3.40 -13.82
C ASN A 100 -6.92 -3.91 -12.45
N ASN A 101 -7.67 -3.71 -11.36
CA ASN A 101 -7.29 -4.06 -9.99
C ASN A 101 -5.89 -3.59 -9.60
N SER A 102 -5.57 -2.34 -9.94
CA SER A 102 -4.31 -1.71 -9.56
C SER A 102 -4.54 -0.47 -8.75
N VAL A 103 -3.70 -0.24 -7.76
CA VAL A 103 -3.68 1.02 -7.01
C VAL A 103 -2.72 1.96 -7.71
N VAL A 104 -3.22 3.12 -8.13
CA VAL A 104 -2.41 4.19 -8.71
C VAL A 104 -2.24 5.30 -7.68
N ILE A 105 -1.02 5.79 -7.54
CA ILE A 105 -0.65 6.91 -6.69
C ILE A 105 0.00 7.96 -7.59
N GLU A 106 -0.62 9.13 -7.67
CA GLU A 106 -0.08 10.28 -8.40
C GLU A 106 0.66 11.19 -7.40
N SER A 107 1.83 11.67 -7.81
CA SER A 107 2.67 12.52 -6.98
C SER A 107 3.38 13.59 -7.81
N MET A 108 3.95 14.59 -7.15
CA MET A 108 4.81 15.58 -7.83
C MET A 108 6.03 14.94 -8.52
N GLN A 109 6.49 13.79 -8.01
CA GLN A 109 7.61 13.04 -8.54
C GLN A 109 7.21 12.15 -9.74
N GLY A 110 5.92 11.99 -10.03
CA GLY A 110 5.39 11.10 -11.07
C GLY A 110 4.36 10.11 -10.51
N ASN A 111 4.12 9.01 -11.24
CA ASN A 111 3.08 8.05 -10.91
C ASN A 111 3.67 6.70 -10.50
N LEU A 112 3.01 6.07 -9.54
CA LEU A 112 3.28 4.70 -9.11
C LEU A 112 2.02 3.87 -9.37
N SER A 113 2.20 2.62 -9.81
CA SER A 113 1.11 1.64 -9.90
C SER A 113 1.50 0.37 -9.17
N ILE A 114 0.62 -0.11 -8.30
CA ILE A 114 0.82 -1.30 -7.47
C ILE A 114 -0.18 -2.34 -7.95
N ILE A 115 0.32 -3.55 -8.22
CA ILE A 115 -0.42 -4.62 -8.87
C ILE A 115 -0.11 -5.94 -8.16
N GLU A 116 -1.14 -6.68 -7.76
CA GLU A 116 -1.03 -8.09 -7.37
C GLU A 116 -1.81 -8.94 -8.39
N PRO A 117 -1.13 -9.51 -9.41
CA PRO A 117 -1.83 -10.27 -10.43
C PRO A 117 -2.57 -11.46 -9.80
N PRO A 118 -3.86 -11.65 -10.10
CA PRO A 118 -4.65 -12.71 -9.48
C PRO A 118 -4.06 -14.10 -9.68
N TYR A 119 -4.15 -14.91 -8.62
CA TYR A 119 -3.64 -16.27 -8.50
C TYR A 119 -2.12 -16.41 -8.72
N SER A 120 -1.37 -15.34 -8.48
CA SER A 120 0.08 -15.31 -8.62
C SER A 120 0.76 -14.85 -7.31
N PRO A 121 1.98 -15.32 -7.02
CA PRO A 121 2.74 -14.95 -5.81
C PRO A 121 3.59 -13.68 -6.03
N TYR A 122 3.11 -12.76 -6.86
CA TYR A 122 3.88 -11.60 -7.34
C TYR A 122 3.18 -10.31 -6.94
N LEU A 123 3.95 -9.40 -6.36
CA LEU A 123 3.60 -8.01 -6.16
C LEU A 123 4.49 -7.17 -7.07
N LEU A 124 3.89 -6.36 -7.94
CA LEU A 124 4.59 -5.49 -8.87
C LEU A 124 4.32 -4.03 -8.52
N ILE A 125 5.37 -3.26 -8.34
CA ILE A 125 5.32 -1.80 -8.28
C ILE A 125 5.98 -1.24 -9.54
N LEU A 126 5.19 -0.55 -10.35
CA LEU A 126 5.63 0.17 -11.54
C LEU A 126 5.80 1.65 -11.23
N PHE A 127 6.90 2.22 -11.71
CA PHE A 127 7.25 3.62 -11.52
C PHE A 127 7.28 4.32 -12.88
N SER A 128 6.61 5.47 -13.00
CA SER A 128 6.71 6.38 -14.14
C SER A 128 7.01 7.79 -13.63
N ILE A 129 8.30 8.10 -13.53
CA ILE A 129 8.84 9.13 -12.64
C ILE A 129 9.43 10.30 -13.43
N ASN A 130 9.15 11.51 -12.97
CA ASN A 130 9.59 12.77 -13.55
C ASN A 130 10.86 13.32 -12.85
N SER A 131 11.06 13.00 -11.57
CA SER A 131 12.22 13.39 -10.76
C SER A 131 12.67 12.26 -9.83
N THR A 132 13.98 12.07 -9.70
CA THR A 132 14.55 10.99 -8.89
C THR A 132 14.11 11.09 -7.42
N PHE A 133 13.75 9.96 -6.82
CA PHE A 133 13.44 9.87 -5.39
C PHE A 133 13.89 8.52 -4.81
N GLN A 134 13.80 8.38 -3.50
CA GLN A 134 14.23 7.17 -2.78
C GLN A 134 13.05 6.40 -2.23
N ILE A 135 13.14 5.07 -2.33
CA ILE A 135 12.25 4.12 -1.67
C ILE A 135 13.09 3.17 -0.85
N LYS A 136 12.64 2.90 0.37
CA LYS A 136 13.29 1.96 1.28
C LYS A 136 12.44 0.72 1.45
N LEU A 137 13.04 -0.46 1.27
CA LEU A 137 12.49 -1.72 1.75
C LEU A 137 13.21 -2.08 3.05
N THR A 138 12.44 -2.33 4.11
CA THR A 138 12.95 -2.79 5.41
C THR A 138 12.41 -4.17 5.71
N SER A 139 13.22 -5.01 6.34
CA SER A 139 12.81 -6.30 6.88
C SER A 139 13.42 -6.48 8.28
N ASN A 140 12.88 -7.40 9.07
CA ASN A 140 13.49 -7.83 10.33
C ASN A 140 14.57 -8.91 10.13
N THR A 141 14.74 -9.42 8.91
CA THR A 141 15.70 -10.50 8.58
C THR A 141 16.82 -10.01 7.67
N SER A 142 17.83 -10.87 7.49
CA SER A 142 18.97 -10.56 6.64
C SER A 142 18.59 -10.50 5.16
N ILE A 143 19.11 -9.51 4.46
CA ILE A 143 18.97 -9.35 3.02
C ILE A 143 20.30 -9.71 2.35
N ILE A 144 20.24 -10.55 1.32
CA ILE A 144 21.39 -11.04 0.56
C ILE A 144 21.21 -10.65 -0.91
N SER A 145 22.26 -10.12 -1.53
CA SER A 145 22.27 -9.91 -2.98
C SER A 145 22.58 -11.24 -3.68
N ILE A 146 21.68 -11.67 -4.55
CA ILE A 146 21.92 -12.82 -5.46
C ILE A 146 22.74 -12.33 -6.65
N ASN A 147 22.32 -11.21 -7.24
CA ASN A 147 22.99 -10.55 -8.35
C ASN A 147 22.65 -9.05 -8.35
N LYS A 148 23.01 -8.33 -9.42
CA LYS A 148 22.79 -6.87 -9.54
C LYS A 148 21.33 -6.43 -9.61
N THR A 149 20.40 -7.34 -9.88
CA THR A 149 18.97 -7.06 -10.09
C THR A 149 18.07 -7.81 -9.12
N SER A 150 18.59 -8.84 -8.44
CA SER A 150 17.82 -9.77 -7.62
C SER A 150 18.41 -9.90 -6.22
N LEU A 151 17.53 -9.80 -5.23
CA LEU A 151 17.83 -9.86 -3.81
C LEU A 151 16.97 -10.95 -3.15
N LEU A 152 17.48 -11.52 -2.06
CA LEU A 152 16.79 -12.49 -1.23
C LEU A 152 16.68 -11.97 0.20
N ILE A 153 15.48 -11.99 0.75
CA ILE A 153 15.21 -11.72 2.16
C ILE A 153 14.95 -13.08 2.85
N ASN A 154 15.79 -13.42 3.82
CA ASN A 154 15.73 -14.70 4.54
C ASN A 154 14.67 -14.68 5.64
N ALA A 155 13.39 -14.60 5.25
CA ALA A 155 12.26 -14.77 6.15
C ALA A 155 11.82 -16.25 6.26
N SER A 156 10.78 -16.52 7.06
CA SER A 156 10.19 -17.86 7.21
C SER A 156 9.73 -18.46 5.87
N LEU A 157 9.29 -17.59 4.96
CA LEU A 157 9.17 -17.86 3.53
C LEU A 157 10.21 -16.99 2.81
N PRO A 158 10.99 -17.54 1.86
CA PRO A 158 11.95 -16.73 1.12
C PRO A 158 11.21 -15.68 0.30
N ILE A 159 11.60 -14.41 0.45
CA ILE A 159 11.06 -13.30 -0.35
C ILE A 159 12.14 -12.87 -1.32
N TYR A 160 11.84 -12.92 -2.61
CA TYR A 160 12.73 -12.40 -3.64
C TYR A 160 12.29 -11.01 -4.06
N VAL A 161 13.27 -10.15 -4.31
CA VAL A 161 13.03 -8.80 -4.84
C VAL A 161 13.81 -8.67 -6.14
N LEU A 162 13.10 -8.44 -7.25
CA LEU A 162 13.68 -8.20 -8.57
C LEU A 162 13.43 -6.76 -8.99
N SER A 163 14.45 -6.08 -9.49
CA SER A 163 14.32 -4.70 -9.94
C SER A 163 15.35 -4.35 -11.01
N ASN A 164 14.98 -3.45 -11.91
CA ASN A 164 15.91 -2.80 -12.84
C ASN A 164 16.52 -1.49 -12.29
N ILE A 165 16.42 -1.29 -10.97
CA ILE A 165 16.82 -0.06 -10.28
C ILE A 165 18.14 -0.27 -9.54
N THR A 166 18.96 0.78 -9.53
CA THR A 166 20.18 0.80 -8.70
C THR A 166 19.80 0.83 -7.23
N HIS A 167 20.40 -0.05 -6.44
CA HIS A 167 20.07 -0.21 -5.03
C HIS A 167 21.31 -0.41 -4.17
N LEU A 168 21.19 -0.04 -2.90
CA LEU A 168 22.18 -0.29 -1.86
C LEU A 168 21.60 -1.27 -0.85
N VAL A 169 22.26 -2.41 -0.68
CA VAL A 169 21.87 -3.42 0.32
C VAL A 169 22.60 -3.16 1.62
N LYS A 170 21.85 -3.06 2.71
CA LYS A 170 22.31 -3.14 4.09
C LYS A 170 21.79 -4.44 4.70
N LYS A 171 22.23 -4.78 5.91
CA LYS A 171 21.87 -6.04 6.58
C LYS A 171 20.37 -6.35 6.54
N SER A 172 19.52 -5.36 6.80
CA SER A 172 18.06 -5.51 6.92
C SER A 172 17.27 -4.43 6.16
N GLU A 173 17.95 -3.69 5.29
CA GLU A 173 17.35 -2.61 4.50
C GLU A 173 17.88 -2.62 3.06
N ILE A 174 17.04 -2.25 2.11
CA ILE A 174 17.41 -1.95 0.73
C ILE A 174 16.98 -0.52 0.44
N ASP A 175 17.92 0.32 0.05
CA ASP A 175 17.65 1.66 -0.44
C ASP A 175 17.64 1.64 -1.97
N PHE A 176 16.48 1.87 -2.58
CA PHE A 176 16.31 2.02 -4.03
C PHE A 176 16.37 3.48 -4.42
N VAL A 177 17.20 3.82 -5.41
CA VAL A 177 17.21 5.16 -6.03
C VAL A 177 16.41 5.10 -7.32
N ILE A 178 15.13 5.49 -7.26
CA ILE A 178 14.20 5.42 -8.39
C ILE A 178 14.55 6.54 -9.38
N PRO A 179 15.11 6.24 -10.58
CA PRO A 179 15.51 7.27 -11.52
C PRO A 179 14.29 7.85 -12.26
N LYS A 180 14.49 9.01 -12.90
CA LYS A 180 13.54 9.52 -13.90
C LYS A 180 13.33 8.47 -15.01
N GLY A 181 12.07 8.27 -15.40
CA GLY A 181 11.67 7.31 -16.43
C GLY A 181 10.82 6.18 -15.89
N LYS A 182 10.79 5.06 -16.63
CA LYS A 182 10.01 3.88 -16.29
C LYS A 182 10.88 2.81 -15.63
N THR A 183 10.53 2.41 -14.42
CA THR A 183 11.24 1.35 -13.67
C THR A 183 10.25 0.47 -12.91
N PHE A 184 10.74 -0.62 -12.31
CA PHE A 184 9.90 -1.52 -11.54
C PHE A 184 10.61 -2.13 -10.34
N ILE A 185 9.82 -2.55 -9.37
CA ILE A 185 10.19 -3.50 -8.31
C ILE A 185 9.16 -4.61 -8.34
N GLU A 186 9.61 -5.85 -8.46
CA GLU A 186 8.81 -7.05 -8.23
C GLU A 186 9.22 -7.66 -6.90
N ILE A 187 8.24 -8.07 -6.11
CA ILE A 187 8.40 -8.83 -4.88
C ILE A 187 7.68 -10.17 -5.09
N SER A 188 8.36 -11.28 -4.84
CA SER A 188 7.77 -12.62 -4.90
C SER A 188 7.99 -13.39 -3.61
N VAL A 189 6.97 -14.10 -3.14
CA VAL A 189 7.04 -14.88 -1.90
C VAL A 189 7.02 -16.37 -2.22
N ASN A 190 8.02 -17.08 -1.70
CA ASN A 190 8.17 -18.52 -1.88
C ASN A 190 8.11 -18.99 -3.35
N ALA A 191 8.44 -18.08 -4.27
CA ALA A 191 8.44 -18.28 -5.71
C ALA A 191 9.64 -17.55 -6.29
N LYS A 192 10.21 -18.09 -7.38
CA LYS A 192 11.30 -17.41 -8.08
C LYS A 192 10.77 -16.14 -8.77
N PRO A 193 11.58 -15.09 -8.90
CA PRO A 193 11.21 -13.89 -9.63
C PRO A 193 10.77 -14.18 -11.07
N ASN A 194 9.83 -13.39 -11.57
CA ASN A 194 9.42 -13.43 -12.97
C ASN A 194 10.14 -12.35 -13.77
N GLU A 195 11.12 -12.75 -14.58
CA GLU A 195 11.89 -11.80 -15.39
C GLU A 195 11.05 -11.10 -16.47
N ASN A 196 9.82 -11.56 -16.73
CA ASN A 196 8.91 -11.00 -17.73
C ASN A 196 7.76 -10.19 -17.09
N VAL A 197 8.05 -8.93 -16.77
CA VAL A 197 7.05 -7.97 -16.25
C VAL A 197 5.81 -7.85 -17.15
N SER A 198 5.98 -7.89 -18.47
CA SER A 198 4.85 -7.82 -19.42
C SER A 198 3.91 -9.01 -19.30
N GLN A 199 4.43 -10.19 -18.96
CA GLN A 199 3.61 -11.37 -18.70
C GLN A 199 2.76 -11.19 -17.44
N LEU A 200 3.32 -10.66 -16.35
CA LEU A 200 2.56 -10.38 -15.12
C LEU A 200 1.42 -9.38 -15.35
N LEU A 201 1.69 -8.33 -16.14
CA LEU A 201 0.67 -7.35 -16.52
C LEU A 201 -0.45 -7.95 -17.36
N SER A 202 -0.10 -8.88 -18.26
CA SER A 202 -1.09 -9.59 -19.09
C SER A 202 -1.94 -10.52 -18.24
N ILE A 203 -1.32 -11.29 -17.34
CA ILE A 203 -2.04 -12.15 -16.36
C ILE A 203 -3.03 -11.31 -15.56
N ASN A 204 -2.58 -10.17 -15.03
CA ASN A 204 -3.45 -9.27 -14.28
C ASN A 204 -4.66 -8.82 -15.10
N PHE A 205 -4.41 -8.29 -16.30
CA PHE A 205 -5.47 -7.81 -17.18
C PHE A 205 -6.48 -8.89 -17.55
N ASP A 206 -6.00 -10.05 -17.98
CA ASP A 206 -6.87 -11.14 -18.42
C ASP A 206 -7.71 -11.70 -17.28
N ARG A 207 -7.12 -11.89 -16.10
CA ARG A 207 -7.82 -12.44 -14.92
C ARG A 207 -8.83 -11.46 -14.33
N VAL A 208 -8.48 -10.18 -14.23
CA VAL A 208 -9.41 -9.15 -13.74
C VAL A 208 -10.57 -8.99 -14.70
N LYS A 209 -10.30 -8.91 -16.00
CA LYS A 209 -11.33 -8.86 -17.04
C LYS A 209 -12.22 -10.10 -17.03
N GLU A 210 -11.64 -11.30 -16.92
CA GLU A 210 -12.39 -12.55 -16.81
C GLU A 210 -13.34 -12.53 -15.61
N TRP A 211 -12.85 -12.07 -14.46
CA TRP A 211 -13.65 -11.99 -13.22
C TRP A 211 -14.80 -10.99 -13.34
N LEU A 212 -14.53 -9.75 -13.79
CA LEU A 212 -15.56 -8.73 -13.99
C LEU A 212 -16.61 -9.14 -15.01
N ASN A 213 -16.23 -9.86 -16.08
CA ASN A 213 -17.17 -10.37 -17.07
C ASN A 213 -18.08 -11.49 -16.54
N LYS A 214 -17.67 -12.19 -15.48
CA LYS A 214 -18.51 -13.18 -14.78
C LYS A 214 -19.49 -12.53 -13.81
N SER A 215 -19.25 -11.28 -13.40
CA SER A 215 -20.11 -10.54 -12.49
C SER A 215 -21.45 -10.20 -13.14
N LYS A 216 -22.53 -10.18 -12.35
CA LYS A 216 -23.85 -9.79 -12.82
C LYS A 216 -23.83 -8.32 -13.26
N ILE A 217 -24.36 -8.02 -14.44
CA ILE A 217 -24.50 -6.64 -14.94
C ILE A 217 -25.90 -6.13 -14.54
N PRO A 218 -26.00 -5.02 -13.79
CA PRO A 218 -27.31 -4.45 -13.45
C PRO A 218 -28.04 -3.92 -14.70
N ASN A 219 -29.30 -4.30 -14.86
CA ASN A 219 -30.13 -3.84 -15.97
C ASN A 219 -30.39 -2.32 -15.86
N GLY A 220 -30.20 -1.59 -16.96
CA GLY A 220 -30.54 -0.17 -17.04
C GLY A 220 -29.56 0.78 -16.35
N LEU A 221 -28.39 0.31 -15.89
CA LEU A 221 -27.39 1.16 -15.25
C LEU A 221 -26.64 2.01 -16.30
N PRO A 222 -26.59 3.35 -16.16
CA PRO A 222 -25.80 4.21 -17.04
C PRO A 222 -24.33 3.83 -17.05
N LYS A 223 -23.66 4.00 -18.19
CA LYS A 223 -22.25 3.61 -18.38
C LYS A 223 -21.29 4.22 -17.33
N VAL A 224 -21.53 5.47 -16.91
CA VAL A 224 -20.71 6.12 -15.86
C VAL A 224 -20.82 5.40 -14.52
N LEU A 225 -22.04 4.98 -14.15
CA LEU A 225 -22.28 4.24 -12.90
C LEU A 225 -21.83 2.77 -13.00
N LEU A 226 -21.70 2.22 -14.21
CA LEU A 226 -21.16 0.89 -14.43
C LEU A 226 -19.67 0.80 -14.05
N ASN A 227 -18.90 1.88 -14.26
CA ASN A 227 -17.52 1.94 -13.79
C ASN A 227 -17.45 1.90 -12.26
N GLU A 228 -18.26 2.74 -11.58
CA GLU A 228 -18.34 2.75 -10.11
C GLU A 228 -18.79 1.40 -9.56
N TYR A 229 -19.73 0.74 -10.24
CA TYR A 229 -20.18 -0.61 -9.88
C TYR A 229 -19.02 -1.62 -9.92
N TYR A 230 -18.25 -1.67 -11.00
CA TYR A 230 -17.12 -2.59 -11.11
C TYR A 230 -15.97 -2.24 -10.15
N LEU A 231 -15.69 -0.96 -9.94
CA LEU A 231 -14.72 -0.53 -8.93
C LEU A 231 -15.16 -0.94 -7.52
N SER A 232 -16.46 -0.84 -7.21
CA SER A 232 -17.01 -1.28 -5.93
C SER A 232 -16.86 -2.79 -5.75
N LEU A 233 -17.11 -3.59 -6.79
CA LEU A 233 -16.90 -5.04 -6.74
C LEU A 233 -15.43 -5.40 -6.50
N LEU A 234 -14.50 -4.72 -7.17
CA LEU A 234 -13.06 -4.93 -6.97
C LEU A 234 -12.64 -4.54 -5.55
N LEU A 235 -13.11 -3.39 -5.04
CA LEU A 235 -12.85 -2.96 -3.66
C LEU A 235 -13.32 -4.03 -2.65
N LEU A 236 -14.54 -4.53 -2.80
CA LEU A 236 -15.06 -5.60 -1.93
C LEU A 236 -14.26 -6.89 -2.06
N LYS A 237 -13.80 -7.22 -3.27
CA LYS A 237 -12.97 -8.38 -3.52
C LYS A 237 -11.60 -8.26 -2.87
N ASP A 238 -11.01 -7.07 -2.89
CA ASP A 238 -9.71 -6.78 -2.29
C ASP A 238 -9.77 -6.68 -0.76
N ASP A 239 -10.90 -6.22 -0.21
CA ASP A 239 -11.17 -6.20 1.24
C ASP A 239 -11.45 -7.60 1.82
N GLN A 240 -11.69 -8.61 0.99
CA GLN A 240 -11.78 -10.01 1.39
C GLN A 240 -10.38 -10.57 1.69
N ASN A 241 -10.17 -11.14 2.87
CA ASN A 241 -9.02 -12.00 3.12
C ASN A 241 -9.13 -13.25 2.21
N PRO A 242 -8.23 -13.45 1.24
CA PRO A 242 -8.42 -14.49 0.23
C PRO A 242 -8.25 -15.91 0.80
N TYR A 243 -7.59 -16.06 1.94
CA TYR A 243 -7.39 -17.35 2.61
C TYR A 243 -8.55 -17.71 3.56
N LEU A 244 -9.03 -16.74 4.35
CA LEU A 244 -10.07 -16.97 5.37
C LEU A 244 -11.49 -16.71 4.85
N GLY A 245 -11.65 -15.96 3.77
CA GLY A 245 -12.93 -15.51 3.23
C GLY A 245 -13.60 -14.39 4.05
N THR A 246 -12.99 -13.94 5.16
CA THR A 246 -13.48 -12.85 6.00
C THR A 246 -13.22 -11.50 5.35
N PHE A 247 -14.13 -10.52 5.50
CA PHE A 247 -13.96 -9.19 4.92
C PHE A 247 -13.53 -8.17 5.99
N ALA A 248 -12.56 -7.32 5.66
CA ALA A 248 -12.31 -6.12 6.44
C ALA A 248 -13.51 -5.16 6.30
N ALA A 249 -13.88 -4.45 7.37
CA ALA A 249 -14.92 -3.42 7.29
C ALA A 249 -14.43 -2.20 6.50
N SER A 250 -13.14 -1.88 6.58
CA SER A 250 -12.47 -0.86 5.76
C SER A 250 -10.94 -1.05 5.85
N PRO A 251 -10.16 -0.61 4.84
CA PRO A 251 -8.70 -0.60 4.89
C PRO A 251 -8.13 0.36 5.95
N SER A 252 -8.94 1.16 6.64
CA SER A 252 -8.49 2.01 7.74
C SER A 252 -8.02 1.19 8.95
N PRO A 253 -6.91 1.53 9.63
CA PRO A 253 -6.39 0.74 10.76
C PRO A 253 -7.40 0.42 11.87
N ILE A 254 -8.30 1.36 12.17
CA ILE A 254 -9.32 1.18 13.21
C ILE A 254 -10.51 0.32 12.75
N TYR A 255 -10.61 0.01 11.46
CA TYR A 255 -11.67 -0.80 10.84
C TYR A 255 -11.10 -2.00 10.07
N LEU A 256 -9.79 -2.24 10.15
CA LEU A 256 -9.07 -3.34 9.50
C LEU A 256 -9.27 -4.65 10.27
N TYR A 257 -10.54 -4.97 10.51
CA TYR A 257 -11.01 -6.19 11.17
C TYR A 257 -12.32 -6.61 10.52
N SER A 258 -12.75 -7.85 10.78
CA SER A 258 -14.03 -8.33 10.28
C SER A 258 -15.15 -7.98 11.25
N TRP A 259 -16.15 -7.24 10.74
CA TRP A 259 -17.44 -7.04 11.42
C TRP A 259 -18.50 -7.86 10.71
N VAL A 260 -19.26 -8.64 11.47
CA VAL A 260 -20.24 -9.61 10.92
C VAL A 260 -21.22 -8.94 9.97
N ARG A 261 -21.74 -7.76 10.34
CA ARG A 261 -22.67 -6.99 9.51
C ARG A 261 -22.03 -6.61 8.17
N ASP A 262 -20.88 -5.97 8.22
CA ASP A 262 -20.15 -5.46 7.05
C ASP A 262 -19.71 -6.62 6.15
N SER A 263 -19.18 -7.71 6.72
CA SER A 263 -18.85 -8.94 5.99
C SER A 263 -20.06 -9.61 5.34
N ALA A 264 -21.23 -9.61 5.99
CA ALA A 264 -22.45 -10.17 5.40
C ALA A 264 -22.90 -9.37 4.17
N PHE A 265 -22.87 -8.04 4.23
CA PHE A 265 -23.20 -7.21 3.07
C PHE A 265 -22.19 -7.36 1.93
N SER A 266 -20.89 -7.40 2.24
CA SER A 266 -19.85 -7.66 1.22
C SER A 266 -20.05 -9.03 0.55
N ALA A 267 -20.36 -10.07 1.33
CA ALA A 267 -20.62 -11.40 0.80
C ALA A 267 -21.93 -11.53 0.00
N ILE A 268 -22.95 -10.73 0.30
CA ILE A 268 -24.20 -10.68 -0.49
C ILE A 268 -23.98 -9.94 -1.82
N ALA A 269 -23.08 -8.95 -1.83
CA ALA A 269 -22.79 -8.14 -3.00
C ALA A 269 -21.91 -8.87 -4.04
N LEU A 270 -20.99 -9.74 -3.60
CA LEU A 270 -20.13 -10.57 -4.44
C LEU A 270 -20.83 -11.87 -4.89
#